data_AF-A0A1B6HA61-F1
#
_entry.id   AF-A0A1B6HA61-F1
#
_cell.length_a   1.000
_cell.length_b   1.000
_cell.length_c   1.000
_cell.angle_alpha   90.00
_cell.angle_beta   90.00
_cell.angle_gamma   90.00
#
_symmetry.space_group_name_H-M   'P 1'
#
loop_
_entity.id
_entity.type
_entity.pdbx_description
1 polymer ?
#
loop_
_entity_poly.entity_id
_entity_poly.type
_entity_poly.pdbx_seq_one_letter_code
_entity_poly.pdbx_strand_id
1 'polypeptide(L)'
;KVKYKRLHNFLSLVTYLDWVMIWITTLSCISMMFETPNFRVMSTPILQVAEYIFVISMSLELTLKILADGIFFTPKAYMKDVASILDVFIFVTSLVFLCWMPKSVPPNSGAQLLMILRCVRPLRIFTLVPHMRKVVDELCRGFKEILLVSILLIVLMFVFASYGVQLFGGRLARCNDPTITKREDCVGVFMRRVFVTKMKLHPGINESYPSMLVPRVWANPRRFNFDNIGYA
;
A
#
# COMPACT_ATOMS: atom_id res chain seq x y z
N LYS A 1 -29.22 3.41 -33.19
CA LYS A 1 -29.90 2.28 -32.49
C LYS A 1 -28.94 1.44 -31.64
N VAL A 2 -27.77 1.02 -32.14
CA VAL A 2 -26.80 0.20 -31.38
C VAL A 2 -26.20 0.91 -30.13
N LYS A 3 -25.89 2.21 -30.20
CA LYS A 3 -25.38 2.99 -29.06
C LYS A 3 -26.36 3.04 -27.88
N TYR A 4 -27.66 3.24 -28.14
CA TYR A 4 -28.71 3.27 -27.11
C TYR A 4 -28.90 1.91 -26.44
N LYS A 5 -28.86 0.82 -27.22
CA LYS A 5 -28.94 -0.55 -26.67
C LYS A 5 -27.74 -0.89 -25.77
N ARG A 6 -26.54 -0.43 -26.14
CA ARG A 6 -25.33 -0.56 -25.30
C ARG A 6 -25.45 0.24 -24.00
N LEU A 7 -26.00 1.46 -24.06
CA LEU A 7 -26.17 2.33 -22.89
C LEU A 7 -27.22 1.78 -21.91
N HIS A 8 -28.33 1.25 -22.42
CA HIS A 8 -29.35 0.60 -21.58
C HIS A 8 -28.83 -0.69 -20.93
N ASN A 9 -28.07 -1.50 -21.66
CA ASN A 9 -27.41 -2.68 -21.09
C ASN A 9 -26.37 -2.31 -20.02
N PHE A 10 -25.72 -1.14 -20.15
CA PHE A 10 -24.79 -0.63 -19.13
C PHE A 10 -25.53 -0.13 -17.87
N LEU A 11 -26.62 0.62 -18.03
CA LEU A 11 -27.43 1.08 -16.89
C LEU A 11 -28.05 -0.11 -16.13
N SER A 12 -28.48 -1.15 -16.83
CA SER A 12 -29.06 -2.36 -16.25
C SER A 12 -28.02 -3.30 -15.61
N LEU A 13 -26.73 -2.95 -15.62
CA LEU A 13 -25.67 -3.81 -15.08
C LEU A 13 -25.75 -3.95 -13.55
N VAL A 14 -26.24 -2.94 -12.84
CA VAL A 14 -26.28 -2.88 -11.37
C VAL A 14 -27.56 -2.19 -10.90
N THR A 15 -27.96 -2.40 -9.65
CA THR A 15 -29.15 -1.76 -9.08
C THR A 15 -28.96 -0.24 -8.99
N TYR A 16 -30.06 0.52 -8.97
CA TYR A 16 -29.99 1.98 -8.77
C TYR A 16 -29.28 2.36 -7.46
N LEU A 17 -29.45 1.54 -6.42
CA LEU A 17 -28.76 1.70 -5.14
C LEU A 17 -27.24 1.58 -5.33
N ASP A 18 -26.77 0.52 -5.99
CA ASP A 18 -25.34 0.31 -6.20
C ASP A 18 -24.73 1.38 -7.12
N TRP A 19 -25.48 1.90 -8.10
CA TRP A 19 -25.04 3.05 -8.91
C TRP A 19 -24.77 4.29 -8.07
N VAL A 20 -25.68 4.63 -7.16
CA VAL A 20 -25.50 5.75 -6.21
C VAL A 20 -24.27 5.50 -5.35
N MET A 21 -24.07 4.28 -4.87
CA MET A 21 -22.93 3.93 -4.04
C MET A 21 -21.59 3.98 -4.79
N ILE A 22 -21.56 3.61 -6.06
CA ILE A 22 -20.37 3.77 -6.91
C ILE A 22 -20.01 5.26 -7.00
N TRP A 23 -20.98 6.14 -7.27
CA TRP A 23 -20.75 7.59 -7.33
C TRP A 23 -20.26 8.18 -6.00
N ILE A 24 -20.83 7.77 -4.87
CA ILE A 24 -20.41 8.25 -3.56
C ILE A 24 -19.00 7.74 -3.23
N THR A 25 -18.71 6.48 -3.53
CA THR A 25 -17.40 5.88 -3.29
C THR A 25 -16.33 6.56 -4.15
N THR A 26 -16.60 6.84 -5.42
CA THR A 26 -15.63 7.54 -6.30
C THR A 26 -15.40 8.98 -5.83
N LEU A 27 -16.44 9.71 -5.45
CA LEU A 27 -16.31 11.06 -4.88
C LEU A 27 -15.50 11.05 -3.58
N SER A 28 -15.73 10.06 -2.72
CA SER A 28 -14.96 9.89 -1.48
C SER A 28 -13.48 9.58 -1.75
N CYS A 29 -13.18 8.72 -2.74
CA CYS A 29 -11.80 8.46 -3.16
C CYS A 29 -11.13 9.71 -3.75
N ILE A 30 -11.84 10.51 -4.54
CA ILE A 30 -11.35 11.80 -5.05
C ILE A 30 -11.03 12.73 -3.88
N SER A 31 -11.88 12.77 -2.85
CA SER A 31 -11.64 13.55 -1.64
C SER A 31 -10.36 13.09 -0.93
N MET A 32 -10.14 11.77 -0.78
CA MET A 32 -8.91 11.22 -0.21
C MET A 32 -7.66 11.57 -1.03
N MET A 33 -7.76 11.74 -2.35
CA MET A 33 -6.61 12.16 -3.18
C MET A 33 -6.11 13.57 -2.84
N PHE A 34 -6.95 14.43 -2.28
CA PHE A 34 -6.55 15.77 -1.84
C PHE A 34 -5.90 15.79 -0.45
N GLU A 35 -5.89 14.66 0.27
CA GLU A 35 -5.24 14.59 1.57
C GLU A 35 -3.71 14.61 1.45
N THR A 36 -3.08 15.50 2.22
CA THR A 36 -1.62 15.57 2.34
C THR A 36 -1.23 15.61 3.82
N PRO A 37 0.05 15.39 4.19
CA PRO A 37 0.48 15.45 5.60
C PRO A 37 0.13 16.78 6.28
N ASN A 38 0.09 17.87 5.51
CA ASN A 38 -0.29 19.20 5.98
C ASN A 38 -1.80 19.47 5.88
N PHE A 39 -2.47 18.92 4.86
CA PHE A 39 -3.90 19.05 4.62
C PHE A 39 -4.63 17.76 5.01
N ARG A 40 -4.86 17.60 6.32
CA ARG A 40 -5.47 16.39 6.90
C ARG A 40 -6.98 16.54 7.07
N VAL A 41 -7.71 15.45 6.86
CA VAL A 41 -9.17 15.40 7.05
C VAL A 41 -9.61 15.83 8.46
N MET A 42 -8.81 15.55 9.49
CA MET A 42 -9.16 15.87 10.88
C MET A 42 -9.18 17.38 11.17
N SER A 43 -8.51 18.21 10.34
CA SER A 43 -8.46 19.66 10.50
C SER A 43 -9.27 20.43 9.45
N THR A 44 -9.70 19.77 8.37
CA THR A 44 -10.28 20.43 7.19
C THR A 44 -11.73 20.03 7.02
N PRO A 45 -12.69 20.96 7.24
CA PRO A 45 -14.10 20.60 7.28
C PRO A 45 -14.63 20.10 5.92
N ILE A 46 -14.07 20.59 4.81
CA ILE A 46 -14.50 20.17 3.47
C ILE A 46 -14.24 18.70 3.18
N LEU A 47 -13.12 18.16 3.69
CA LEU A 47 -12.78 16.73 3.57
C LEU A 47 -13.66 15.89 4.51
N GLN A 48 -14.01 16.42 5.69
CA GLN A 48 -14.90 15.74 6.63
C GLN A 48 -16.30 15.55 6.06
N VAL A 49 -16.84 16.54 5.34
CA VAL A 49 -18.17 16.45 4.71
C VAL A 49 -18.26 15.23 3.80
N ALA A 50 -17.23 14.98 2.98
CA ALA A 50 -17.20 13.81 2.10
C ALA A 50 -17.15 12.48 2.89
N GLU A 51 -16.42 12.44 4.01
CA GLU A 51 -16.39 11.27 4.91
C GLU A 51 -17.75 11.01 5.58
N TYR A 52 -18.43 12.07 6.05
CA TYR A 52 -19.77 11.95 6.62
C TYR A 52 -20.78 11.42 5.59
N ILE A 53 -20.78 11.97 4.38
CA ILE A 53 -21.66 11.51 3.29
C ILE A 53 -21.39 10.03 2.97
N PHE A 54 -20.12 9.63 2.94
CA PHE A 54 -19.75 8.24 2.69
C PHE A 54 -20.26 7.29 3.79
N VAL A 55 -20.03 7.60 5.08
CA VAL A 55 -20.44 6.72 6.18
C VAL A 55 -21.96 6.63 6.30
N ILE A 56 -22.67 7.76 6.16
CA ILE A 56 -24.15 7.79 6.25
C ILE A 56 -24.78 6.98 5.12
N SER A 57 -24.34 7.18 3.88
CA SER A 57 -24.86 6.43 2.72
C SER A 57 -24.57 4.94 2.82
N MET A 58 -23.37 4.56 3.29
CA MET A 58 -23.01 3.16 3.50
C MET A 58 -23.86 2.53 4.61
N SER A 59 -24.09 3.25 5.72
CA SER A 59 -24.99 2.79 6.79
C SER A 59 -26.40 2.53 6.27
N LEU A 60 -26.94 3.41 5.42
CA LEU A 60 -28.27 3.26 4.86
C LEU A 60 -28.36 2.06 3.91
N GLU A 61 -27.39 1.90 3.01
CA GLU A 61 -27.31 0.73 2.13
C GLU A 61 -27.21 -0.57 2.93
N LEU A 62 -26.30 -0.66 3.90
CA LEU A 62 -26.07 -1.88 4.64
C LEU A 62 -27.32 -2.26 5.44
N THR A 63 -28.01 -1.27 6.01
CA THR A 63 -29.29 -1.47 6.68
C THR A 63 -30.36 -1.99 5.71
N LEU A 64 -30.47 -1.42 4.50
CA LEU A 64 -31.42 -1.88 3.49
C LEU A 64 -31.12 -3.32 3.01
N LYS A 65 -29.84 -3.63 2.75
CA LYS A 65 -29.40 -4.98 2.35
C LYS A 65 -29.67 -6.01 3.47
N ILE A 66 -29.39 -5.65 4.72
CA ILE A 66 -29.66 -6.47 5.89
C ILE A 66 -31.18 -6.72 6.07
N LEU A 67 -32.01 -5.70 5.90
CA LEU A 67 -33.47 -5.83 6.05
C LEU A 67 -34.09 -6.66 4.91
N ALA A 68 -33.55 -6.56 3.69
CA ALA A 68 -34.06 -7.28 2.53
C ALA A 68 -33.64 -8.77 2.52
N ASP A 69 -32.35 -9.05 2.76
CA ASP A 69 -31.79 -10.40 2.61
C ASP A 69 -31.67 -11.16 3.95
N GLY A 70 -31.74 -10.47 5.09
CA GLY A 70 -31.53 -11.05 6.43
C GLY A 70 -30.05 -11.23 6.80
N ILE A 71 -29.72 -11.21 8.10
CA ILE A 71 -28.33 -11.22 8.59
C ILE A 71 -27.69 -12.63 8.53
N PHE A 72 -28.37 -13.67 9.05
CA PHE A 72 -27.75 -15.00 9.24
C PHE A 72 -28.62 -16.22 8.84
N PHE A 73 -29.96 -16.16 8.93
CA PHE A 73 -30.83 -17.36 8.89
C PHE A 73 -31.59 -17.60 7.57
N THR A 74 -31.30 -16.85 6.52
CA THR A 74 -31.88 -17.03 5.18
C THR A 74 -30.92 -17.78 4.25
N PRO A 75 -31.41 -18.52 3.24
CA PRO A 75 -30.55 -19.21 2.27
C PRO A 75 -29.66 -18.26 1.46
N LYS A 76 -30.00 -16.96 1.42
CA LYS A 76 -29.22 -15.83 0.87
C LYS A 76 -28.58 -14.95 1.97
N ALA A 77 -28.10 -15.54 3.07
CA ALA A 77 -27.46 -14.76 4.14
C ALA A 77 -26.31 -13.88 3.61
N TYR A 78 -26.39 -12.58 3.90
CA TYR A 78 -25.48 -11.54 3.40
C TYR A 78 -24.00 -11.85 3.70
N MET A 79 -23.69 -12.51 4.82
CA MET A 79 -22.30 -12.80 5.25
C MET A 79 -21.64 -14.05 4.65
N LYS A 80 -22.26 -14.77 3.71
CA LYS A 80 -21.62 -15.94 3.07
C LYS A 80 -20.56 -15.59 2.01
N ASP A 81 -20.56 -14.35 1.57
CA ASP A 81 -19.75 -13.89 0.46
C ASP A 81 -18.58 -13.02 0.94
N VAL A 82 -17.37 -13.26 0.42
CA VAL A 82 -16.16 -12.50 0.77
C VAL A 82 -16.35 -11.01 0.46
N ALA A 83 -17.09 -10.69 -0.60
CA ALA A 83 -17.42 -9.33 -0.98
C ALA A 83 -18.22 -8.59 0.12
N SER A 84 -19.25 -9.24 0.68
CA SER A 84 -20.06 -8.67 1.75
C SER A 84 -19.30 -8.50 3.06
N ILE A 85 -18.38 -9.44 3.38
CA ILE A 85 -17.50 -9.30 4.56
C ILE A 85 -16.59 -8.08 4.40
N LEU A 86 -16.03 -7.87 3.20
CA LEU A 86 -15.19 -6.72 2.89
C LEU A 86 -15.98 -5.40 2.99
N ASP A 87 -17.23 -5.38 2.52
CA ASP A 87 -18.10 -4.21 2.64
C ASP A 87 -18.36 -3.85 4.12
N VAL A 88 -18.70 -4.83 4.97
CA VAL A 88 -18.88 -4.62 6.42
C VAL A 88 -17.59 -4.16 7.09
N PHE A 89 -16.44 -4.72 6.69
CA PHE A 89 -15.14 -4.30 7.21
C PHE A 89 -14.84 -2.82 6.87
N ILE A 90 -15.10 -2.40 5.63
CA ILE A 90 -14.92 -0.99 5.20
C ILE A 90 -15.88 -0.06 5.96
N PHE A 91 -17.11 -0.50 6.23
CA PHE A 91 -18.06 0.25 7.04
C PHE A 91 -17.54 0.48 8.46
N VAL A 92 -17.17 -0.60 9.15
CA VAL A 92 -16.74 -0.55 10.55
C VAL A 92 -15.48 0.30 10.69
N THR A 93 -14.50 0.13 9.80
CA THR A 93 -13.28 0.94 9.83
C THR A 93 -13.56 2.42 9.57
N SER A 94 -14.44 2.75 8.62
CA SER A 94 -14.83 4.14 8.33
C SER A 94 -15.65 4.76 9.47
N LEU A 95 -16.55 3.99 10.09
CA LEU A 95 -17.36 4.42 11.23
C LEU A 95 -16.50 4.70 12.46
N VAL A 96 -15.60 3.78 12.81
CA VAL A 96 -14.66 3.95 13.94
C VAL A 96 -13.77 5.18 13.72
N PHE A 97 -13.27 5.37 12.49
CA PHE A 97 -12.48 6.56 12.16
C PHE A 97 -13.28 7.86 12.32
N LEU A 98 -14.52 7.89 11.83
CA LEU A 98 -15.41 9.05 11.94
C LEU A 98 -15.74 9.40 13.40
N CYS A 99 -16.02 8.38 14.23
CA CYS A 99 -16.32 8.57 15.65
C CYS A 99 -15.10 9.01 16.47
N TRP A 100 -13.90 8.51 16.15
CA TRP A 100 -12.69 8.84 16.91
C TRP A 100 -12.11 10.20 16.49
N MET A 101 -12.03 10.49 15.19
CA MET A 101 -11.41 11.68 14.59
C MET A 101 -10.13 12.17 15.33
N PRO A 102 -9.04 11.36 15.35
CA PRO A 102 -7.85 11.68 16.14
C PRO A 102 -7.09 12.90 15.61
N LYS A 103 -6.90 13.91 16.46
CA LYS A 103 -6.15 15.15 16.09
C LYS A 103 -4.64 14.93 16.00
N SER A 104 -4.08 14.02 16.79
CA SER A 104 -2.68 13.62 16.77
C SER A 104 -2.54 12.15 16.34
N VAL A 105 -1.72 11.90 15.33
CA VAL A 105 -1.46 10.55 14.80
C VAL A 105 0.05 10.30 14.88
N PRO A 106 0.53 9.67 15.97
CA PRO A 106 1.94 9.31 16.08
C PRO A 106 2.32 8.19 15.10
N PRO A 107 3.58 8.13 14.64
CA PRO A 107 4.06 7.04 13.79
C PRO A 107 4.00 5.70 14.55
N ASN A 108 3.68 4.62 13.84
CA ASN A 108 3.48 3.26 14.36
C ASN A 108 2.35 3.13 15.40
N SER A 109 1.33 4.00 15.34
CA SER A 109 0.19 3.96 16.26
C SER A 109 -1.06 3.32 15.64
N GLY A 110 -2.01 2.91 16.49
CA GLY A 110 -3.32 2.41 16.05
C GLY A 110 -4.11 3.44 15.22
N ALA A 111 -3.93 4.75 15.49
CA ALA A 111 -4.53 5.80 14.68
C ALA A 111 -3.97 5.83 13.25
N GLN A 112 -2.67 5.59 13.08
CA GLN A 112 -2.06 5.46 11.75
C GLN A 112 -2.58 4.19 11.04
N LEU A 113 -2.72 3.08 11.78
CA LEU A 113 -3.31 1.86 11.22
C LEU A 113 -4.73 2.10 10.73
N LEU A 114 -5.60 2.77 11.51
CA LEU A 114 -6.95 3.12 11.08
C LEU A 114 -6.96 4.00 9.81
N MET A 115 -6.02 4.96 9.69
CA MET A 115 -5.87 5.74 8.45
C MET A 115 -5.49 4.86 7.25
N ILE A 116 -4.61 3.87 7.44
CA ILE A 116 -4.21 2.92 6.39
C ILE A 116 -5.39 2.02 6.00
N LEU A 117 -6.14 1.51 6.97
CA LEU A 117 -7.31 0.66 6.70
C LEU A 117 -8.41 1.43 5.97
N ARG A 118 -8.58 2.73 6.24
CA ARG A 118 -9.48 3.60 5.47
C ARG A 118 -9.08 3.68 3.98
N CYS A 119 -7.80 3.60 3.65
CA CYS A 119 -7.31 3.59 2.27
C CYS A 119 -7.71 2.33 1.48
N VAL A 120 -8.31 1.33 2.13
CA VAL A 120 -8.86 0.13 1.49
C VAL A 120 -10.21 0.41 0.79
N ARG A 121 -10.86 1.55 1.07
CA ARG A 121 -12.15 1.96 0.48
C ARG A 121 -12.30 1.76 -1.04
N PRO A 122 -11.29 2.03 -1.90
CA PRO A 122 -11.40 1.77 -3.34
C PRO A 122 -11.67 0.30 -3.69
N LEU A 123 -11.29 -0.66 -2.82
CA LEU A 123 -11.58 -2.08 -3.01
C LEU A 123 -13.08 -2.37 -3.11
N ARG A 124 -13.92 -1.50 -2.56
CA ARG A 124 -15.37 -1.60 -2.67
C ARG A 124 -15.88 -1.52 -4.12
N ILE A 125 -15.14 -0.88 -5.03
CA ILE A 125 -15.52 -0.88 -6.46
C ILE A 125 -15.47 -2.32 -7.01
N PHE A 126 -14.58 -3.17 -6.49
CA PHE A 126 -14.48 -4.56 -6.90
C PHE A 126 -15.66 -5.41 -6.38
N THR A 127 -16.28 -5.04 -5.26
CA THR A 127 -17.47 -5.72 -4.72
C THR A 127 -18.76 -5.25 -5.40
N LEU A 128 -18.86 -3.95 -5.71
CA LEU A 128 -20.04 -3.35 -6.36
C LEU A 128 -20.15 -3.68 -7.86
N VAL A 129 -19.01 -3.82 -8.56
CA VAL A 129 -19.02 -4.07 -10.02
C VAL A 129 -18.92 -5.58 -10.30
N PRO A 130 -19.98 -6.22 -10.85
CA PRO A 130 -20.01 -7.67 -11.02
C PRO A 130 -18.91 -8.20 -11.95
N HIS A 131 -18.51 -7.41 -12.94
CA HIS A 131 -17.38 -7.74 -13.81
C HIS A 131 -16.05 -7.81 -13.03
N MET A 132 -15.80 -6.86 -12.13
CA MET A 132 -14.57 -6.85 -11.33
C MET A 132 -14.55 -7.98 -10.32
N ARG A 133 -15.70 -8.27 -9.72
CA ARG A 133 -15.85 -9.43 -8.84
C ARG A 133 -15.50 -10.75 -9.55
N LYS A 134 -15.97 -10.94 -10.78
CA LYS A 134 -15.62 -12.12 -11.58
C LYS A 134 -14.11 -12.20 -11.85
N VAL A 135 -13.46 -11.08 -12.14
CA VAL A 135 -12.00 -11.05 -12.34
C VAL A 135 -11.25 -11.50 -11.07
N VAL A 136 -11.68 -11.05 -9.90
CA VAL A 136 -11.09 -11.47 -8.61
C VAL A 136 -11.34 -12.96 -8.36
N ASP A 137 -12.53 -13.46 -8.64
CA ASP A 137 -12.86 -14.88 -8.48
C ASP A 137 -12.00 -15.78 -9.39
N GLU A 138 -11.86 -15.42 -10.67
CA GLU A 138 -10.99 -16.15 -11.59
C GLU A 138 -9.51 -16.09 -11.19
N LEU A 139 -9.05 -14.96 -10.63
CA LEU A 139 -7.70 -14.84 -10.05
C LEU A 139 -7.53 -15.79 -8.85
N CYS A 140 -8.51 -15.83 -7.94
CA CYS A 140 -8.49 -16.69 -6.77
C CYS A 140 -8.55 -18.18 -7.13
N ARG A 141 -9.22 -18.57 -8.22
CA ARG A 141 -9.22 -19.95 -8.72
C ARG A 141 -7.82 -20.47 -9.07
N GLY A 142 -6.93 -19.58 -9.53
CA GLY A 142 -5.53 -19.91 -9.81
C GLY A 142 -4.60 -19.85 -8.58
N PHE A 143 -5.10 -19.46 -7.41
CA PHE A 143 -4.25 -19.15 -6.25
C PHE A 143 -3.46 -20.37 -5.74
N LYS A 144 -4.02 -21.58 -5.83
CA LYS A 144 -3.34 -22.82 -5.41
C LYS A 144 -2.05 -23.07 -6.20
N GLU A 145 -2.09 -22.88 -7.52
CA GLU A 145 -0.91 -23.07 -8.38
C GLU A 145 0.12 -21.95 -8.14
N ILE A 146 -0.34 -20.71 -7.95
CA ILE A 146 0.53 -19.59 -7.58
C ILE A 146 1.25 -19.89 -6.26
N LEU A 147 0.56 -20.45 -5.27
CA LEU A 147 1.18 -20.82 -4.00
C LEU A 147 2.24 -21.92 -4.17
N LEU A 148 1.97 -22.94 -5.00
CA LEU A 148 2.93 -24.02 -5.24
C LEU A 148 4.24 -23.49 -5.85
N VAL A 149 4.14 -22.66 -6.89
CA VAL A 149 5.32 -22.01 -7.51
C VAL A 149 6.03 -21.08 -6.52
N SER A 150 5.26 -20.35 -5.71
CA SER A 150 5.81 -19.44 -4.69
C SER A 150 6.58 -20.20 -3.61
N ILE A 151 6.10 -21.37 -3.17
CA ILE A 151 6.82 -22.24 -2.21
C ILE A 151 8.16 -22.70 -2.80
N LEU A 152 8.18 -23.13 -4.06
CA LEU A 152 9.42 -23.52 -4.73
C LEU A 152 10.43 -22.37 -4.78
N LEU A 153 9.97 -21.15 -5.12
CA LEU A 153 10.82 -19.95 -5.11
C LEU A 153 11.34 -19.62 -3.71
N ILE A 154 10.51 -19.74 -2.67
CA ILE A 154 10.94 -19.51 -1.28
C ILE A 154 12.01 -20.52 -0.86
N VAL A 155 11.86 -21.80 -1.21
CA VAL A 155 12.87 -22.84 -0.92
C VAL A 155 14.18 -22.54 -1.65
N LEU A 156 14.12 -22.14 -2.91
CA LEU A 156 15.30 -21.76 -3.69
C LEU A 156 16.01 -20.55 -3.08
N MET A 157 15.25 -19.50 -2.74
CA MET A 157 15.77 -18.31 -2.05
C MET A 157 16.41 -18.68 -0.72
N PHE A 158 15.80 -19.59 0.05
CA PHE A 158 16.35 -20.04 1.34
C PHE A 158 17.69 -20.76 1.19
N VAL A 159 17.85 -21.63 0.18
CA VAL A 159 19.14 -22.32 -0.08
C VAL A 159 20.23 -21.31 -0.43
N PHE A 160 19.95 -20.37 -1.34
CA PHE A 160 20.93 -19.33 -1.71
C PHE A 160 21.20 -18.34 -0.58
N ALA A 161 20.19 -17.98 0.21
CA ALA A 161 20.35 -17.11 1.37
C ALA A 161 21.22 -17.79 2.44
N SER A 162 20.99 -19.08 2.75
CA SER A 162 21.82 -19.83 3.70
C SER A 162 23.27 -19.92 3.22
N TYR A 163 23.49 -20.23 1.93
CA TYR A 163 24.82 -20.25 1.35
C TYR A 163 25.48 -18.86 1.39
N GLY A 164 24.71 -17.81 1.06
CA GLY A 164 25.17 -16.42 1.07
C GLY A 164 25.56 -15.93 2.45
N VAL A 165 24.80 -16.26 3.51
CA VAL A 165 25.14 -15.92 4.89
C VAL A 165 26.44 -16.60 5.33
N GLN A 166 26.61 -17.88 4.99
CA GLN A 166 27.84 -18.61 5.35
C GLN A 166 29.08 -18.06 4.62
N LEU A 167 28.92 -17.63 3.36
CA LEU A 167 30.05 -17.15 2.55
C LEU A 167 30.36 -15.65 2.75
N PHE A 168 29.32 -14.81 2.86
CA PHE A 168 29.41 -13.35 2.82
C PHE A 168 29.04 -12.67 4.15
N GLY A 169 28.57 -13.42 5.16
CA GLY A 169 28.20 -12.89 6.46
C GLY A 169 29.34 -12.10 7.11
N GLY A 170 29.10 -10.81 7.39
CA GLY A 170 30.09 -9.90 7.96
C GLY A 170 31.23 -9.48 7.02
N ARG A 171 31.26 -9.97 5.77
CA ARG A 171 32.36 -9.71 4.81
C ARG A 171 32.08 -8.60 3.80
N LEU A 172 30.84 -8.09 3.75
CA LEU A 172 30.45 -7.02 2.83
C LEU A 172 30.72 -5.61 3.36
N ALA A 173 31.03 -5.49 4.65
CA ALA A 173 31.35 -4.20 5.25
C ALA A 173 32.70 -3.71 4.71
N ARG A 174 32.74 -2.44 4.27
CA ARG A 174 33.97 -1.80 3.81
C ARG A 174 34.04 -0.38 4.33
N CYS A 175 35.26 0.15 4.43
CA CYS A 175 35.44 1.57 4.63
C CYS A 175 34.82 2.34 3.47
N ASN A 176 34.16 3.43 3.83
CA ASN A 176 33.46 4.29 2.92
C ASN A 176 34.41 5.22 2.10
N ASP A 177 35.71 5.20 2.43
CA ASP A 177 36.84 5.80 1.73
C ASP A 177 37.56 4.72 0.89
N PRO A 178 37.65 4.85 -0.44
CA PRO A 178 38.24 3.82 -1.30
C PRO A 178 39.74 3.64 -1.11
N THR A 179 40.44 4.62 -0.52
CA THR A 179 41.89 4.55 -0.27
C THR A 179 42.25 3.61 0.89
N ILE A 180 41.29 3.37 1.79
CA ILE A 180 41.48 2.56 2.99
C ILE A 180 40.92 1.15 2.77
N THR A 181 41.76 0.14 2.99
CA THR A 181 41.40 -1.28 2.84
C THR A 181 41.20 -2.00 4.17
N LYS A 182 42.00 -1.66 5.20
CA LYS A 182 41.92 -2.27 6.53
C LYS A 182 40.90 -1.55 7.41
N ARG A 183 40.28 -2.29 8.33
CA ARG A 183 39.30 -1.75 9.28
C ARG A 183 39.93 -0.83 10.32
N GLU A 184 41.15 -1.16 10.76
CA GLU A 184 41.92 -0.40 11.75
C GLU A 184 42.21 1.04 11.28
N ASP A 185 42.50 1.20 9.99
CA ASP A 185 42.82 2.48 9.37
C ASP A 185 41.56 3.31 9.01
N CYS A 186 40.36 2.75 9.17
CA CYS A 186 39.08 3.41 8.84
C CYS A 186 38.63 4.36 9.96
N VAL A 187 39.51 5.28 10.33
CA VAL A 187 39.31 6.30 11.37
C VAL A 187 39.57 7.71 10.83
N GLY A 188 38.98 8.72 11.47
CA GLY A 188 39.11 10.13 11.08
C GLY A 188 38.12 10.55 10.00
N VAL A 189 38.51 11.57 9.22
CA VAL A 189 37.65 12.23 8.21
C VAL A 189 38.33 12.24 6.85
N PHE A 190 37.53 12.27 5.78
CA PHE A 190 38.03 12.36 4.41
C PHE A 190 37.08 13.16 3.52
N MET A 191 37.60 13.64 2.37
CA MET A 191 36.80 14.36 1.37
C MET A 191 36.08 13.36 0.46
N ARG A 192 34.76 13.24 0.62
CA ARG A 192 33.91 12.43 -0.27
C ARG A 192 33.40 13.27 -1.42
N ARG A 193 33.62 12.81 -2.65
CA ARG A 193 33.02 13.40 -3.85
C ARG A 193 31.50 13.24 -3.83
N VAL A 194 30.78 14.33 -4.10
CA VAL A 194 29.33 14.35 -4.21
C VAL A 194 28.95 14.16 -5.67
N PHE A 195 28.05 13.22 -5.94
CA PHE A 195 27.56 12.98 -7.29
C PHE A 195 26.55 14.07 -7.67
N VAL A 196 26.97 15.02 -8.51
CA VAL A 196 26.09 16.07 -9.07
C VAL A 196 25.16 15.50 -10.13
N THR A 197 25.72 14.67 -11.01
CA THR A 197 24.97 13.95 -12.05
C THR A 197 25.35 12.47 -12.02
N LYS A 198 24.46 11.61 -12.52
CA LYS A 198 24.76 10.18 -12.71
C LYS A 198 25.62 9.92 -13.95
N MET A 199 25.76 10.91 -14.83
CA MET A 199 26.63 10.82 -16.01
C MET A 199 28.10 10.99 -15.59
N LYS A 200 29.00 10.27 -16.24
CA LYS A 200 30.44 10.43 -16.05
C LYS A 200 30.90 11.71 -16.74
N LEU A 201 30.70 12.85 -16.08
CA LEU A 201 31.22 14.12 -16.55
C LEU A 201 32.69 14.24 -16.15
N HIS A 202 33.57 14.56 -17.10
CA HIS A 202 34.92 14.97 -16.77
C HIS A 202 34.90 16.45 -16.38
N PRO A 203 35.57 16.85 -15.29
CA PRO A 203 35.65 18.24 -14.91
C PRO A 203 36.43 19.04 -15.97
N GLY A 204 36.14 20.34 -16.08
CA GLY A 204 36.90 21.24 -16.94
C GLY A 204 38.36 21.38 -16.49
N ILE A 205 39.18 22.02 -17.34
CA ILE A 205 40.57 22.32 -17.00
C ILE A 205 40.58 23.22 -15.75
N ASN A 206 41.21 22.73 -14.67
CA ASN A 206 41.29 23.34 -13.32
C ASN A 206 40.04 23.24 -12.43
N GLU A 207 39.05 22.41 -12.77
CA GLU A 207 37.92 22.12 -11.88
C GLU A 207 38.10 20.78 -11.16
N SER A 208 37.74 20.74 -9.88
CA SER A 208 37.64 19.51 -9.11
C SER A 208 36.18 19.16 -8.85
N TYR A 209 35.86 17.87 -8.78
CA TYR A 209 34.52 17.44 -8.36
C TYR A 209 34.17 18.05 -6.99
N PRO A 210 32.91 18.49 -6.79
CA PRO A 210 32.47 18.96 -5.49
C PRO A 210 32.62 17.83 -4.48
N SER A 211 33.24 18.15 -3.34
CA SER A 211 33.50 17.20 -2.27
C SER A 211 33.16 17.79 -0.92
N MET A 212 32.80 16.92 0.02
CA MET A 212 32.43 17.28 1.38
C MET A 212 33.21 16.44 2.38
N LEU A 213 33.61 17.06 3.48
CA LEU A 213 34.27 16.38 4.58
C LEU A 213 33.27 15.48 5.32
N VAL A 214 33.53 14.18 5.37
CA VAL A 214 32.67 13.20 6.04
C VAL A 214 33.50 12.26 6.91
N PRO A 215 32.93 11.70 8.00
CA PRO A 215 33.63 10.71 8.79
C PRO A 215 33.85 9.41 8.01
N ARG A 216 35.00 8.78 8.25
CA ARG A 216 35.24 7.42 7.82
C ARG A 216 34.39 6.48 8.65
N VAL A 217 33.67 5.59 7.97
CA VAL A 217 32.77 4.62 8.61
C VAL A 217 32.94 3.29 7.91
N TRP A 218 33.15 2.24 8.70
CA TRP A 218 33.13 0.85 8.24
C TRP A 218 31.68 0.35 8.29
N ALA A 219 31.02 0.27 7.14
CA ALA A 219 29.61 -0.09 7.08
C ALA A 219 29.29 -0.99 5.89
N ASN A 220 28.20 -1.75 6.01
CA ASN A 220 27.62 -2.49 4.92
C ASN A 220 26.97 -1.56 3.88
N PRO A 221 26.78 -2.05 2.64
CA PRO A 221 25.86 -1.42 1.71
C PRO A 221 24.47 -1.26 2.36
N ARG A 222 23.92 -0.05 2.30
CA ARG A 222 22.66 0.27 3.02
C ARG A 222 21.45 -0.55 2.54
N ARG A 223 21.45 -1.01 1.28
CA ARG A 223 20.28 -1.66 0.66
C ARG A 223 20.27 -3.17 0.78
N PHE A 224 21.41 -3.82 1.00
CA PHE A 224 21.53 -5.27 1.09
C PHE A 224 22.78 -5.67 1.86
N ASN A 225 22.70 -6.76 2.61
CA ASN A 225 23.83 -7.43 3.27
C ASN A 225 23.44 -8.90 3.52
N PHE A 226 24.41 -9.75 3.84
CA PHE A 226 24.18 -11.18 4.09
C PHE A 226 24.48 -11.53 5.56
N ASP A 227 24.29 -10.58 6.48
CA ASP A 227 24.64 -10.79 7.89
C ASP A 227 23.62 -11.68 8.60
N ASN A 228 22.37 -11.68 8.14
CA ASN A 228 21.30 -12.52 8.64
C ASN A 228 20.49 -13.10 7.48
N ILE A 229 19.82 -14.23 7.71
CA ILE A 229 19.03 -14.91 6.68
C ILE A 229 17.83 -14.09 6.16
N GLY A 230 17.35 -13.11 6.94
CA GLY A 230 16.30 -12.20 6.49
C GLY A 230 16.79 -11.05 5.60
N TYR A 231 18.10 -10.73 5.65
CA TYR A 231 18.71 -9.73 4.76
C TYR A 231 19.30 -10.35 3.48
N ALA A 232 19.69 -11.63 3.55
CA ALA A 232 20.21 -12.43 2.44
C ALA A 232 19.09 -12.88 1.47
#